data_AF-A0A522VNE6-F1
#
_entry.id   AF-A0A522VNE6-F1
#
_cell.length_a   1.000
_cell.length_b   1.000
_cell.length_c   1.000
_cell.angle_alpha   90.00
_cell.angle_beta   90.00
_cell.angle_gamma   90.00
#
_symmetry.space_group_name_H-M   'P 1'
#
loop_
_entity.id
_entity.type
_entity.pdbx_description
1 polymer ?
#
loop_
_entity_poly.entity_id
_entity_poly.type
_entity_poly.pdbx_seq_one_letter_code
_entity_poly.pdbx_strand_id
1 'polypeptide(L)' 'MRNNPRDQRIEDLKRLADRYGIDYRQPGTSHVTFSYPGLLPLPVPARKPIKPIYVKLFLELIDQIEGEDHG' A
#
# COMPACT_ATOMS: atom_id res chain seq x y z
N MET A 1 13.08 17.98 -10.22
CA MET A 1 11.86 18.15 -9.41
C MET A 1 12.12 17.51 -8.05
N ARG A 2 11.99 18.27 -6.96
CA ARG A 2 12.61 17.99 -5.64
C ARG A 2 11.99 16.79 -4.92
N ASN A 3 12.82 15.77 -4.75
CA ASN A 3 12.64 14.56 -3.96
C ASN A 3 12.55 14.94 -2.46
N ASN A 4 11.37 14.85 -1.82
CA ASN A 4 11.22 15.04 -0.38
C ASN A 4 10.98 13.67 0.30
N PRO A 5 12.00 13.00 0.86
CA PRO A 5 11.90 11.66 1.43
C PRO A 5 11.14 11.58 2.79
N ARG A 6 10.44 12.65 3.21
CA ARG A 6 9.73 12.72 4.50
C ARG A 6 8.20 12.70 4.37
N ASP A 7 7.69 12.66 3.15
CA ASP A 7 6.27 12.51 2.86
C ASP A 7 6.05 11.13 2.24
N GLN A 8 6.13 10.04 3.03
CA GLN A 8 5.55 8.77 2.56
C GLN A 8 4.04 9.00 2.46
N ARG A 9 3.59 9.36 1.26
CA ARG A 9 2.19 9.62 0.95
C ARG A 9 1.53 8.32 0.56
N ILE A 10 0.21 8.32 0.70
CA ILE A 10 -0.60 7.22 0.20
C ILE A 10 -0.42 7.04 -1.31
N GLU A 11 -0.02 8.10 -2.00
CA GLU A 11 0.32 8.12 -3.42
C GLU A 11 1.54 7.25 -3.75
N ASP A 12 2.56 7.19 -2.88
CA ASP A 12 3.71 6.30 -3.07
C ASP A 12 3.29 4.84 -2.92
N LEU A 13 2.48 4.54 -1.91
CA LEU A 13 1.90 3.20 -1.73
C LEU A 13 1.02 2.80 -2.93
N LYS A 14 0.23 3.72 -3.48
CA LYS A 14 -0.56 3.48 -4.71
C LYS A 14 0.32 3.20 -5.93
N ARG A 15 1.44 3.91 -6.10
CA ARG A 15 2.39 3.65 -7.19
C ARG A 15 3.10 2.30 -7.05
N LEU A 16 3.42 1.89 -5.83
CA LEU A 16 3.95 0.56 -5.56
C LEU A 16 2.88 -0.49 -5.84
N ALA A 17 1.66 -0.28 -5.34
CA ALA A 17 0.54 -1.18 -5.55
C ALA A 17 0.30 -1.44 -7.05
N ASP A 18 0.29 -0.40 -7.88
CA ASP A 18 0.19 -0.50 -9.33
C ASP A 18 1.30 -1.36 -9.96
N ARG A 19 2.55 -1.23 -9.48
CA ARG A 19 3.67 -2.04 -9.94
C ARG A 19 3.58 -3.51 -9.57
N TYR A 20 3.01 -3.82 -8.41
CA TYR A 20 2.83 -5.20 -7.91
C TYR A 20 1.45 -5.79 -8.28
N GLY A 21 0.62 -5.09 -9.04
CA GLY A 21 -0.74 -5.56 -9.39
C GLY A 21 -1.72 -5.60 -8.21
N ILE A 22 -1.46 -4.82 -7.16
CA ILE A 22 -2.34 -4.70 -5.98
C ILE A 22 -3.46 -3.71 -6.29
N ASP A 23 -4.70 -4.17 -6.18
CA ASP A 23 -5.87 -3.31 -6.33
C ASP A 23 -6.02 -2.40 -5.10
N TYR A 24 -6.54 -1.20 -5.29
CA TYR A 24 -6.82 -0.32 -4.17
C TYR A 24 -8.09 0.49 -4.39
N ARG A 25 -8.87 0.63 -3.31
CA ARG A 25 -10.13 1.38 -3.32
C ARG A 25 -10.10 2.51 -2.30
N GLN A 26 -10.55 3.69 -2.76
CA GLN A 26 -10.74 4.87 -1.91
C GLN A 26 -12.14 5.46 -2.13
N PRO A 27 -13.14 5.09 -1.31
CA PRO A 27 -14.52 5.55 -1.50
C PRO A 27 -14.75 7.00 -1.02
N GLY A 28 -13.92 7.96 -1.45
CA GLY A 28 -13.99 9.36 -1.03
C GLY A 28 -13.65 9.61 0.45
N THR A 29 -13.21 8.58 1.17
CA THR A 29 -12.85 8.66 2.59
C THR A 29 -11.36 8.92 2.77
N SER A 30 -10.96 9.20 4.01
CA SER A 30 -9.55 9.36 4.41
C SER A 30 -8.80 8.04 4.51
N HIS A 31 -9.38 6.91 4.09
CA HIS A 31 -8.75 5.59 4.12
C HIS A 31 -8.68 5.03 2.70
N VAL A 32 -7.57 4.39 2.39
CA VAL A 32 -7.37 3.62 1.15
C VAL A 32 -7.22 2.17 1.57
N THR A 33 -8.03 1.30 0.99
CA THR A 33 -7.93 -0.14 1.22
C THR A 33 -7.17 -0.75 0.06
N PHE A 34 -6.03 -1.37 0.35
CA PHE A 34 -5.27 -2.18 -0.61
C PHE A 34 -5.76 -3.62 -0.54
N SER A 35 -5.90 -4.29 -1.67
CA SER A 35 -6.40 -5.66 -1.77
C SER A 35 -5.74 -6.39 -2.91
N TYR A 36 -5.38 -7.65 -2.69
CA TYR A 36 -4.80 -8.53 -3.70
C TYR A 36 -5.58 -9.86 -3.71
N PRO A 37 -5.83 -10.48 -4.88
CA PRO A 37 -6.54 -11.75 -4.95
C PRO A 37 -5.84 -12.82 -4.10
N GLY A 38 -6.57 -13.44 -3.17
CA GLY A 38 -6.03 -14.45 -2.26
C GLY A 38 -5.46 -13.91 -0.94
N LEU A 39 -5.32 -12.59 -0.79
CA LEU A 39 -4.82 -11.95 0.44
C LEU A 39 -5.87 -11.09 1.13
N LEU A 40 -5.65 -10.84 2.42
CA LEU A 40 -6.53 -9.99 3.22
C LEU A 40 -6.37 -8.50 2.83
N PRO A 41 -7.48 -7.75 2.72
CA PRO A 41 -7.42 -6.34 2.41
C PRO A 41 -6.78 -5.53 3.56
N LEU A 42 -5.85 -4.65 3.23
CA LEU A 42 -5.12 -3.78 4.14
C LEU A 42 -5.66 -2.33 4.09
N PRO A 43 -6.43 -1.88 5.09
CA PRO A 43 -6.85 -0.48 5.19
C PRO A 43 -5.71 0.40 5.70
N VAL A 44 -5.31 1.39 4.92
CA VAL A 44 -4.28 2.38 5.26
C VAL A 44 -4.90 3.77 5.32
N PRO A 45 -4.71 4.53 6.42
CA PRO A 45 -5.15 5.92 6.48
C PRO A 45 -4.33 6.78 5.51
N ALA A 46 -5.03 7.49 4.63
CA ALA A 46 -4.47 8.50 3.72
C ALA A 46 -4.15 9.83 4.43
N ARG A 47 -4.51 9.97 5.71
CA ARG A 47 -4.21 11.16 6.51
C ARG A 47 -2.70 11.21 6.79
N LYS A 48 -2.08 12.34 6.49
CA LYS A 48 -0.63 12.56 6.64
C LYS A 48 -0.26 12.87 8.10
N PRO A 49 0.92 12.44 8.57
CA PRO A 49 1.84 11.46 7.93
C PRO A 49 1.33 10.01 8.10
N ILE A 50 1.61 9.15 7.12
CA ILE A 50 1.32 7.72 7.24
C ILE A 50 2.19 7.14 8.35
N LYS A 51 1.58 6.43 9.30
CA LYS A 51 2.35 5.79 10.36
C LYS A 51 3.23 4.69 9.75
N PRO A 52 4.50 4.54 10.18
CA PRO A 52 5.42 3.55 9.62
C PRO A 52 4.92 2.11 9.77
N ILE A 53 4.04 1.83 10.73
CA ILE A 53 3.39 0.52 10.87
C ILE A 53 2.63 0.11 9.61
N TYR A 54 1.94 1.05 8.92
CA TYR A 54 1.20 0.73 7.70
C TYR A 54 2.12 0.49 6.51
N VAL A 55 3.29 1.13 6.49
CA VAL A 55 4.32 0.85 5.48
C VAL A 55 4.87 -0.55 5.67
N LYS A 56 5.13 -0.98 6.92
CA LYS A 56 5.55 -2.35 7.22
C LYS A 56 4.50 -3.37 6.79
N LEU A 57 3.24 -3.17 7.18
CA LEU A 57 2.14 -4.05 6.78
C LEU A 57 1.97 -4.14 5.25
N PHE A 58 2.21 -3.04 4.53
CA PHE A 58 2.17 -3.04 3.07
C PHE A 58 3.36 -3.78 2.45
N LEU A 59 4.55 -3.70 3.04
CA LEU A 59 5.69 -4.51 2.62
C LEU A 59 5.47 -5.99 2.90
N GLU A 60 4.88 -6.35 4.04
CA GLU A 60 4.47 -7.73 4.37
C GLU A 60 3.42 -8.26 3.38
N LEU A 61 2.55 -7.39 2.85
CA LEU A 61 1.63 -7.74 1.78
C LEU A 61 2.37 -8.05 0.48
N ILE A 62 3.36 -7.22 0.09
CA ILE A 62 4.20 -7.47 -1.09
C ILE A 62 5.00 -8.77 -0.93
N ASP A 63 5.59 -8.99 0.24
CA ASP A 63 6.36 -10.21 0.53
C ASP A 63 5.50 -11.48 0.39
N GLN A 64 4.23 -11.42 0.83
CA GLN A 64 3.26 -12.49 0.58
C GLN A 64 2.94 -12.66 -0.92
N ILE A 65 2.80 -11.58 -1.69
CA ILE A 65 2.53 -11.66 -3.13
C ILE A 65 3.71 -12.33 -3.86
N GLU A 66 4.94 -11.94 -3.54
CA GLU A 66 6.14 -12.54 -4.15
C GLU A 66 6.41 -13.97 -3.66
N GLY A 67 6.02 -14.30 -2.43
CA GLY A 67 6.14 -15.65 -1.86
C GLY A 67 5.11 -16.65 -2.40
N GLU A 68 3.87 -16.20 -2.67
CA GLU A 68 2.79 -17.06 -3.20
C GLU A 68 2.94 -17.35 -4.71
N ASP A 69 3.66 -16.53 -5.47
CA ASP A 69 3.93 -16.77 -6.91
C ASP A 69 4.94 -17.91 -7.16
N HIS A 70 5.60 -18.40 -6.11
CA HIS A 70 6.64 -19.44 -6.16
C HIS A 70 6.23 -20.81 -5.58
N GLY A 71 4.93 -21.08 -5.45
CA GLY A 71 4.35 -22.34 -4.93
C GLY A 71 3.81 -23.30 -5.99
#